data_AF-A0A9W7CJJ2-F1
#
_entry.id   AF-A0A9W7CJJ2-F1
#
_cell.length_a   1.000
_cell.length_b   1.000
_cell.length_c   1.000
_cell.angle_alpha   90.00
_cell.angle_beta   90.00
_cell.angle_gamma   90.00
#
_symmetry.space_group_name_H-M   'P 1'
#
loop_
_entity.id
_entity.type
_entity.pdbx_description
1 polymer ?
#
loop_
_entity_poly.entity_id
_entity_poly.type
_entity_poly.pdbx_seq_one_letter_code
_entity_poly.pdbx_strand_id
1 'polypeptide(L)'
;MKLKNAPTSVSIPTSVAVSENAPASPLSTKLDKTMTVDSIRKAMKPLGNSPLMNDVKESKGSKARKEEKEKRKRKKEKEVEKKEMAKKKKIEKQQETTFEYPKTKMPPSSLVEEVYKSHNRAKGTKVAIDEVIVSVCRNENEELKKLQGKVQKSGDEQGKDAIQRARVAVKDIQVRAMQKLEETREEMNQADMATRQDNPANKKLWGDVAQMMAQISQLKAEEKNWTKALAELEQREKALTSGMVAADEMALMPDTVEAPAIVGTVTDEIVPLVGEKIQKSVEDITLAADRIAQVLRGVNELVEDSEGVKKNLYEMYVQDGRMFKGYVGVDNPKGLINGLLK
;
A
#
# COMPACT_ATOMS: atom_id res chain seq x y z
N MET A 1 39.41 76.35 -31.79
CA MET A 1 39.41 74.87 -31.85
C MET A 1 39.62 74.31 -30.45
N LYS A 2 38.57 73.83 -29.79
CA LYS A 2 38.63 73.05 -28.55
C LYS A 2 37.52 72.02 -28.60
N LEU A 3 37.88 70.78 -28.91
CA LEU A 3 36.99 69.61 -28.85
C LEU A 3 36.87 69.18 -27.39
N LYS A 4 35.64 69.13 -26.88
CA LYS A 4 35.29 68.52 -25.60
C LYS A 4 34.45 67.28 -25.92
N ASN A 5 35.01 66.10 -25.66
CA ASN A 5 34.26 64.85 -25.62
C ASN A 5 33.83 64.59 -24.18
N ALA A 6 32.53 64.35 -23.99
CA ALA A 6 31.92 63.87 -22.76
C ALA A 6 30.96 62.70 -23.12
N PRO A 7 30.67 61.80 -22.17
CA PRO A 7 30.37 60.40 -22.45
C PRO A 7 28.89 60.10 -22.69
N THR A 8 28.65 59.14 -23.57
CA THR A 8 27.36 58.47 -23.83
C THR A 8 26.98 57.53 -22.70
N SER A 9 25.94 57.87 -21.94
CA SER A 9 25.09 56.93 -21.20
C SER A 9 23.81 56.69 -21.99
N VAL A 10 23.58 55.44 -22.38
CA VAL A 10 22.36 55.01 -23.08
C VAL A 10 21.39 54.49 -22.03
N SER A 11 20.35 55.28 -21.73
CA SER A 11 19.15 54.84 -21.04
C SER A 11 18.22 54.16 -22.04
N ILE A 12 17.83 52.91 -21.76
CA ILE A 12 16.75 52.21 -22.49
C ILE A 12 15.50 52.21 -21.59
N PRO A 13 14.33 52.59 -22.12
CA PRO A 13 13.11 52.81 -21.34
C PRO A 13 12.40 51.50 -20.95
N THR A 14 11.93 51.50 -19.70
CA THR A 14 10.99 50.54 -19.12
C THR A 14 9.56 50.90 -19.53
N SER A 15 8.91 50.08 -20.36
CA SER A 15 7.45 49.90 -20.34
C SER A 15 7.01 48.77 -21.27
N VAL A 16 6.63 47.64 -20.68
CA VAL A 16 5.66 46.72 -21.30
C VAL A 16 4.64 46.36 -20.23
N ALA A 17 3.41 46.80 -20.45
CA ALA A 17 2.22 46.39 -19.73
C ALA A 17 1.93 44.91 -20.00
N VAL A 18 1.65 44.15 -18.94
CA VAL A 18 0.99 42.84 -19.05
C VAL A 18 -0.28 42.87 -18.22
N SER A 19 -1.36 42.63 -18.94
CA SER A 19 -2.76 42.55 -18.53
C SER A 19 -3.05 41.21 -17.84
N GLU A 20 -3.82 41.31 -16.76
CA GLU A 20 -4.92 40.46 -16.27
C GLU A 20 -4.89 38.91 -16.34
N ASN A 21 -5.34 38.37 -15.21
CA ASN A 21 -6.06 37.10 -15.00
C ASN A 21 -5.26 35.81 -14.81
N ALA A 22 -4.84 35.58 -13.57
CA ALA A 22 -4.58 34.23 -13.04
C ALA A 22 -5.77 33.78 -12.15
N PRO A 23 -6.35 32.58 -12.38
CA PRO A 23 -7.38 32.03 -11.49
C PRO A 23 -6.75 31.51 -10.19
N ALA A 24 -7.28 31.99 -9.06
CA ALA A 24 -6.96 31.49 -7.73
C ALA A 24 -7.31 30.00 -7.61
N SER A 25 -6.30 29.17 -7.36
CA SER A 25 -6.47 27.78 -6.94
C SER A 25 -6.62 27.74 -5.42
N PRO A 26 -7.73 27.22 -4.85
CA PRO A 26 -7.81 26.98 -3.42
C PRO A 26 -7.10 25.66 -3.08
N LEU A 27 -5.84 25.75 -2.68
CA LEU A 27 -5.20 24.71 -1.86
C LEU A 27 -5.90 24.70 -0.49
N SER A 28 -6.90 23.84 -0.33
CA SER A 28 -7.50 23.54 0.97
C SER A 28 -6.57 22.62 1.76
N THR A 29 -5.77 23.23 2.63
CA THR A 29 -5.06 22.57 3.72
C THR A 29 -6.08 22.09 4.76
N LYS A 30 -6.39 20.79 4.75
CA LYS A 30 -6.94 20.10 5.93
C LYS A 30 -5.89 19.14 6.46
N LEU A 31 -4.87 19.73 7.08
CA LEU A 31 -3.79 19.04 7.77
C LEU A 31 -3.75 19.39 9.26
N ASP A 32 -4.92 19.70 9.84
CA ASP A 32 -5.10 19.77 11.29
C ASP A 32 -5.95 18.57 11.74
N LYS A 33 -5.33 17.38 11.72
CA LYS A 33 -5.72 16.31 12.64
C LYS A 33 -4.61 16.22 13.67
N THR A 34 -4.76 16.99 14.73
CA THR A 34 -4.00 16.79 15.97
C THR A 34 -4.28 15.37 16.45
N MET A 35 -3.35 14.44 16.16
CA MET A 35 -3.37 13.13 16.79
C MET A 35 -3.25 13.36 18.30
N THR A 36 -4.30 13.01 19.03
CA THR A 36 -4.28 13.01 20.49
C THR A 36 -3.17 12.09 21.00
N VAL A 37 -2.51 12.51 22.08
CA VAL A 37 -1.39 11.76 22.70
C VAL A 37 -1.79 10.31 23.03
N ASP A 38 -3.07 10.07 23.34
CA ASP A 38 -3.61 8.72 23.57
C ASP A 38 -3.63 7.84 22.31
N SER A 39 -3.82 8.43 21.13
CA SER A 39 -3.75 7.72 19.85
C SER A 39 -2.31 7.28 19.53
N ILE A 40 -1.32 8.09 19.93
CA ILE A 40 0.11 7.74 19.81
C ILE A 40 0.48 6.62 20.79
N ARG A 41 0.02 6.71 22.05
CA ARG A 41 0.25 5.63 23.05
C ARG A 41 -0.39 4.30 22.66
N LYS A 42 -1.55 4.31 22.00
CA LYS A 42 -2.22 3.08 21.56
C LYS A 42 -1.54 2.44 20.34
N ALA A 43 -0.91 3.25 19.49
CA ALA A 43 -0.11 2.77 18.35
C ALA A 43 1.27 2.25 18.78
N MET A 44 1.85 2.81 19.84
CA MET A 44 3.08 2.30 20.45
C MET A 44 2.75 1.17 21.43
N LYS A 45 2.47 -0.04 20.89
CA LYS A 45 2.60 -1.25 21.71
C LYS A 45 4.04 -1.29 22.26
N PRO A 46 4.24 -1.57 23.56
CA PRO A 46 5.58 -1.72 24.10
C PRO A 46 6.28 -2.81 23.31
N LEU A 47 7.39 -2.44 22.66
CA LEU A 47 8.35 -3.37 22.11
C LEU A 47 8.66 -4.36 23.22
N GLY A 48 8.32 -5.62 22.97
CA GLY A 48 8.38 -6.68 23.96
C GLY A 48 9.72 -6.68 24.66
N ASN A 49 9.69 -6.92 25.97
CA ASN A 49 10.86 -7.20 26.77
C ASN A 49 11.72 -8.22 26.03
N SER A 50 12.86 -7.74 25.50
CA SER A 50 13.94 -8.59 25.05
C SER A 50 14.27 -9.57 26.17
N PRO A 51 14.32 -10.89 25.89
CA PRO A 51 14.79 -11.85 26.88
C PRO A 51 16.26 -11.52 27.15
N LEU A 52 16.53 -10.89 28.28
CA LEU A 52 17.87 -10.79 28.81
C LEU A 52 18.40 -12.21 28.98
N MET A 53 19.52 -12.45 28.30
CA MET A 53 20.43 -13.56 28.58
C MET A 53 20.63 -13.67 30.09
N ASN A 54 20.18 -14.77 30.68
CA ASN A 54 20.60 -15.15 32.02
C ASN A 54 21.42 -16.42 31.92
N ASP A 55 22.60 -16.30 32.51
CA ASP A 55 23.69 -17.24 32.47
C ASP A 55 23.33 -18.64 32.97
N VAL A 56 23.99 -19.58 32.29
CA VAL A 56 24.47 -20.88 32.72
C VAL A 56 24.62 -20.99 34.25
N LYS A 57 23.69 -21.71 34.90
CA LYS A 57 23.98 -22.50 36.11
C LYS A 57 23.26 -23.85 36.08
N GLU A 58 24.07 -24.87 35.84
CA GLU A 58 24.10 -26.18 36.51
C GLU A 58 22.78 -26.99 36.66
N SER A 59 22.62 -27.90 35.71
CA SER A 59 22.47 -29.34 35.91
C SER A 59 21.84 -29.88 37.21
N LYS A 60 20.55 -29.67 37.48
CA LYS A 60 19.69 -30.67 38.14
C LYS A 60 18.24 -30.48 37.69
N GLY A 61 17.72 -31.35 36.80
CA GLY A 61 16.30 -31.22 36.43
C GLY A 61 15.78 -32.06 35.26
N SER A 62 16.34 -33.25 34.99
CA SER A 62 15.84 -34.14 33.93
C SER A 62 14.41 -34.67 34.20
N LYS A 63 13.93 -34.66 35.44
CA LYS A 63 12.53 -35.01 35.79
C LYS A 63 11.54 -33.85 35.56
N ALA A 64 11.91 -32.61 35.90
CA ALA A 64 11.05 -31.44 35.73
C ALA A 64 10.77 -31.11 34.25
N ARG A 65 11.76 -31.30 33.38
CA ARG A 65 11.60 -31.09 31.92
C ARG A 65 10.66 -32.09 31.25
N LYS A 66 10.50 -33.29 31.81
CA LYS A 66 9.58 -34.32 31.29
C LYS A 66 8.13 -34.00 31.67
N GLU A 67 7.91 -33.55 32.90
CA GLU A 67 6.59 -33.11 33.40
C GLU A 67 6.07 -31.87 32.67
N GLU A 68 6.94 -30.90 32.37
CA GLU A 68 6.53 -29.70 31.64
C GLU A 68 6.14 -30.01 30.18
N LYS A 69 6.87 -30.93 29.54
CA LYS A 69 6.57 -31.38 28.18
C LYS A 69 5.24 -32.13 28.11
N GLU A 70 4.91 -32.92 29.14
CA GLU A 70 3.63 -33.62 29.25
C GLU A 70 2.46 -32.67 29.53
N LYS A 71 2.63 -31.67 30.40
CA LYS A 71 1.63 -30.61 30.63
C LYS A 71 1.33 -29.81 29.35
N ARG A 72 2.35 -29.51 28.54
CA ARG A 72 2.17 -28.84 27.24
C ARG A 72 1.44 -29.72 26.22
N LYS A 73 1.67 -31.03 26.22
CA LYS A 73 0.98 -31.98 25.33
C LYS A 73 -0.51 -32.08 25.69
N ARG A 74 -0.85 -32.25 26.98
CA ARG A 74 -2.24 -32.29 27.47
C ARG A 74 -3.00 -30.98 27.20
N LYS A 75 -2.31 -29.83 27.24
CA LYS A 75 -2.93 -28.53 26.92
C LYS A 75 -3.25 -28.39 25.42
N LYS A 76 -2.39 -28.89 24.53
CA LYS A 76 -2.65 -28.94 23.08
C LYS A 76 -3.80 -29.89 22.74
N GLU A 77 -3.86 -31.07 23.36
CA GLU A 77 -4.95 -32.03 23.13
C GLU A 77 -6.32 -31.45 23.53
N LYS A 78 -6.42 -30.77 24.69
CA LYS A 78 -7.64 -30.07 25.11
C LYS A 78 -8.05 -28.92 24.19
N GLU A 79 -7.09 -28.23 23.58
CA GLU A 79 -7.39 -27.14 22.63
C GLU A 79 -7.91 -27.68 21.29
N VAL A 80 -7.35 -28.80 20.81
CA VAL A 80 -7.83 -29.47 19.60
C VAL A 80 -9.25 -30.01 19.81
N GLU A 81 -9.50 -30.66 20.95
CA GLU A 81 -10.83 -31.18 21.31
C GLU A 81 -11.89 -30.06 21.41
N LYS A 82 -11.52 -28.90 22.00
CA LYS A 82 -12.40 -27.73 22.07
C LYS A 82 -12.70 -27.14 20.68
N LYS A 83 -11.72 -27.13 19.77
CA LYS A 83 -11.92 -26.69 18.38
C LYS A 83 -12.78 -27.68 17.59
N GLU A 84 -12.63 -28.98 17.83
CA GLU A 84 -13.44 -30.01 17.18
C GLU A 84 -14.90 -29.98 17.66
N MET A 85 -15.15 -29.82 18.97
CA MET A 85 -16.50 -29.64 19.51
C MET A 85 -17.15 -28.34 19.02
N ALA A 86 -16.39 -27.24 18.88
CA ALA A 86 -16.90 -26.00 18.30
C ALA A 86 -17.27 -26.18 16.81
N LYS A 87 -16.49 -26.96 16.06
CA LYS A 87 -16.77 -27.30 14.66
C LYS A 87 -18.01 -28.19 14.54
N LYS A 88 -18.17 -29.20 15.40
CA LYS A 88 -19.38 -30.05 15.47
C LYS A 88 -20.63 -29.24 15.83
N LYS A 89 -20.58 -28.33 16.81
CA LYS A 89 -21.69 -27.40 17.09
C LYS A 89 -22.03 -26.47 15.93
N LYS A 90 -21.05 -26.10 15.11
CA LYS A 90 -21.28 -25.25 13.92
C LYS A 90 -21.92 -26.03 12.77
N ILE A 91 -21.61 -27.33 12.65
CA ILE A 91 -22.19 -28.23 11.64
C ILE A 91 -23.60 -28.70 12.07
N GLU A 92 -23.83 -28.96 13.35
CA GLU A 92 -25.15 -29.35 13.88
C GLU A 92 -26.16 -28.18 13.81
N LYS A 93 -25.69 -26.93 13.90
CA LYS A 93 -26.51 -25.72 13.68
C LYS A 93 -26.75 -25.39 12.19
N GLN A 94 -26.18 -26.17 11.27
CA GLN A 94 -26.41 -26.09 9.82
C GLN A 94 -27.36 -27.18 9.30
N GLN A 95 -28.04 -27.92 10.19
CA GLN A 95 -29.24 -28.67 9.79
C GLN A 95 -30.32 -27.67 9.36
N GLU A 96 -30.38 -27.43 8.05
CA GLU A 96 -31.53 -27.07 7.23
C GLU A 96 -32.74 -26.49 7.96
N THR A 97 -32.56 -25.34 8.61
CA THR A 97 -33.66 -24.38 8.65
C THR A 97 -33.65 -23.71 7.30
N THR A 98 -34.46 -24.22 6.37
CA THR A 98 -34.88 -23.47 5.20
C THR A 98 -35.41 -22.14 5.72
N PHE A 99 -34.60 -21.09 5.60
CA PHE A 99 -34.96 -19.75 5.98
C PHE A 99 -36.04 -19.31 4.99
N GLU A 100 -37.28 -19.70 5.26
CA GLU A 100 -38.43 -19.09 4.63
C GLU A 100 -38.44 -17.64 5.09
N TYR A 101 -38.16 -16.73 4.16
CA TYR A 101 -38.46 -15.32 4.38
C TYR A 101 -39.90 -15.24 4.85
N PRO A 102 -40.18 -14.56 5.98
CA PRO A 102 -41.54 -14.31 6.38
C PRO A 102 -42.27 -13.76 5.15
N LYS A 103 -43.39 -14.37 4.75
CA LYS A 103 -44.28 -13.88 3.68
C LYS A 103 -44.97 -12.57 4.10
N THR A 104 -44.31 -11.74 4.91
CA THR A 104 -44.64 -10.35 5.12
C THR A 104 -44.40 -9.64 3.80
N LYS A 105 -45.47 -9.05 3.25
CA LYS A 105 -45.35 -8.18 2.07
C LYS A 105 -44.23 -7.18 2.34
N MET A 106 -43.27 -7.07 1.43
CA MET A 106 -42.24 -6.02 1.53
C MET A 106 -42.93 -4.68 1.75
N PRO A 107 -42.34 -3.76 2.55
CA PRO A 107 -42.87 -2.43 2.68
C PRO A 107 -43.08 -1.85 1.27
N PRO A 108 -44.19 -1.12 1.05
CA PRO A 108 -44.52 -0.61 -0.27
C PRO A 108 -43.33 0.18 -0.81
N SER A 109 -42.96 -0.08 -2.07
CA SER A 109 -41.77 0.52 -2.70
C SER A 109 -41.77 2.05 -2.61
N SER A 110 -42.96 2.66 -2.50
CA SER A 110 -43.18 4.08 -2.31
C SER A 110 -42.45 4.66 -1.08
N LEU A 111 -42.34 3.89 0.01
CA LEU A 111 -41.75 4.35 1.26
C LEU A 111 -40.24 4.49 1.13
N VAL A 112 -39.59 3.55 0.44
CA VAL A 112 -38.18 3.64 0.07
C VAL A 112 -37.98 4.75 -0.97
N GLU A 113 -38.89 4.86 -1.94
CA GLU A 113 -38.83 5.88 -2.98
C GLU A 113 -38.94 7.31 -2.44
N GLU A 114 -39.76 7.55 -1.41
CA GLU A 114 -39.85 8.84 -0.72
C GLU A 114 -38.56 9.22 0.01
N VAL A 115 -37.89 8.25 0.64
CA VAL A 115 -36.56 8.47 1.25
C VAL A 115 -35.56 8.88 0.17
N TYR A 116 -35.50 8.17 -0.94
CA TYR A 116 -34.65 8.53 -2.07
C TYR A 116 -35.01 9.90 -2.64
N LYS A 117 -36.30 10.22 -2.83
CA LYS A 117 -36.76 11.53 -3.35
C LYS A 117 -36.42 12.68 -2.42
N SER A 118 -36.50 12.48 -1.10
CA SER A 118 -36.14 13.50 -0.10
C SER A 118 -34.64 13.81 -0.08
N HIS A 119 -33.80 12.80 -0.34
CA HIS A 119 -32.34 12.96 -0.38
C HIS A 119 -31.81 13.33 -1.79
N ASN A 120 -32.58 13.12 -2.85
CA ASN A 120 -32.19 13.38 -4.25
C ASN A 120 -32.15 14.87 -4.68
N ARG A 121 -32.21 15.83 -3.75
CA ARG A 121 -32.08 17.26 -4.14
C ARG A 121 -30.68 17.59 -4.69
N ALA A 122 -29.66 16.80 -4.37
CA ALA A 122 -28.35 16.88 -5.00
C ALA A 122 -28.15 15.65 -5.92
N LYS A 123 -28.23 15.87 -7.23
CA LYS A 123 -28.09 14.85 -8.28
C LYS A 123 -26.81 14.02 -8.08
N GLY A 124 -26.95 12.74 -7.72
CA GLY A 124 -25.86 11.75 -7.77
C GLY A 124 -25.28 11.30 -6.43
N THR A 125 -25.76 11.81 -5.30
CA THR A 125 -25.28 11.38 -3.97
C THR A 125 -25.92 10.05 -3.59
N LYS A 126 -25.11 9.03 -3.27
CA LYS A 126 -25.58 7.75 -2.72
C LYS A 126 -26.15 8.00 -1.32
N VAL A 127 -27.37 7.54 -1.05
CA VAL A 127 -28.00 7.65 0.27
C VAL A 127 -27.36 6.66 1.23
N ALA A 128 -27.02 7.10 2.43
CA ALA A 128 -26.42 6.21 3.42
C ALA A 128 -27.48 5.26 4.01
N ILE A 129 -27.13 3.98 4.21
CA ILE A 129 -28.09 2.97 4.69
C ILE A 129 -28.64 3.33 6.07
N ASP A 130 -27.83 3.93 6.93
CA ASP A 130 -28.22 4.44 8.24
C ASP A 130 -29.31 5.53 8.14
N GLU A 131 -29.20 6.45 7.18
CA GLU A 131 -30.22 7.46 6.92
C GLU A 131 -31.54 6.82 6.48
N VAL A 132 -31.48 5.78 5.64
CA VAL A 132 -32.66 5.04 5.20
C VAL A 132 -33.36 4.36 6.38
N ILE A 133 -32.61 3.65 7.23
CA ILE A 133 -33.17 2.99 8.42
C ILE A 133 -33.86 4.00 9.33
N VAL A 134 -33.19 5.12 9.63
CA VAL A 134 -33.75 6.18 10.50
C VAL A 134 -35.01 6.78 9.87
N SER A 135 -35.00 7.03 8.57
CA SER A 135 -36.15 7.63 7.88
C SER A 135 -37.37 6.71 7.86
N VAL A 136 -37.17 5.42 7.57
CA VAL A 136 -38.27 4.43 7.58
C VAL A 136 -38.86 4.30 8.99
N CYS A 137 -38.03 4.16 10.03
CA CYS A 137 -38.50 4.06 11.41
C CYS A 137 -39.17 5.36 11.90
N ARG A 138 -38.76 6.51 11.38
CA ARG A 138 -39.42 7.80 11.66
C ARG A 138 -40.81 7.86 11.04
N ASN A 139 -40.94 7.52 9.75
CA ASN A 139 -42.22 7.52 9.04
C ASN A 139 -43.24 6.60 9.72
N GLU A 140 -42.84 5.37 10.04
CA GLU A 140 -43.69 4.40 10.75
C GLU A 140 -44.16 4.95 12.11
N ASN A 141 -43.25 5.58 12.87
CA ASN A 141 -43.60 6.22 14.15
C ASN A 141 -44.60 7.39 13.98
N GLU A 142 -44.52 8.14 12.89
CA GLU A 142 -45.46 9.22 12.58
C GLU A 142 -46.85 8.66 12.23
N GLU A 143 -46.92 7.55 11.50
CA GLU A 143 -48.18 6.84 11.22
C GLU A 143 -48.81 6.27 12.48
N LEU A 144 -48.02 5.62 13.34
CA LEU A 144 -48.47 5.11 14.64
C LEU A 144 -49.00 6.24 15.54
N LYS A 145 -48.39 7.43 15.51
CA LYS A 145 -48.92 8.62 16.22
C LYS A 145 -50.28 9.07 15.67
N LYS A 146 -50.47 9.07 14.35
CA LYS A 146 -51.77 9.40 13.75
C LYS A 146 -52.83 8.38 14.16
N LEU A 147 -52.48 7.10 14.18
CA LEU A 147 -53.37 6.02 14.62
C LEU A 147 -53.71 6.16 16.12
N GLN A 148 -52.73 6.51 16.96
CA GLN A 148 -52.92 6.77 18.38
C GLN A 148 -53.98 7.85 18.61
N GLY A 149 -53.93 8.95 17.84
CA GLY A 149 -54.91 10.02 17.93
C GLY A 149 -56.33 9.58 17.53
N LYS A 150 -56.48 8.62 16.62
CA LYS A 150 -57.79 8.05 16.25
C LYS A 150 -58.34 7.14 17.35
N VAL A 151 -57.51 6.24 17.86
CA VAL A 151 -57.87 5.31 18.95
C VAL A 151 -58.18 6.03 20.24
N GLN A 152 -57.47 7.13 20.54
CA GLN A 152 -57.76 7.95 21.70
C GLN A 152 -59.14 8.62 21.61
N LYS A 153 -59.58 9.02 20.41
CA LYS A 153 -60.92 9.57 20.19
C LYS A 153 -62.02 8.51 20.29
N SER A 154 -61.75 7.26 19.94
CA SER A 154 -62.72 6.17 20.04
C SER A 154 -62.84 5.57 21.45
N GLY A 155 -61.94 5.93 22.38
CA GLY A 155 -61.95 5.42 23.75
C GLY A 155 -61.53 3.95 23.87
N ASP A 156 -60.85 3.40 22.87
CA ASP A 156 -60.40 2.01 22.88
C ASP A 156 -59.06 1.87 23.62
N GLU A 157 -59.10 1.42 24.87
CA GLU A 157 -57.91 1.21 25.71
C GLU A 157 -57.00 0.08 25.20
N GLN A 158 -57.56 -0.97 24.59
CA GLN A 158 -56.75 -2.07 24.03
C GLN A 158 -55.95 -1.59 22.83
N GLY A 159 -56.55 -0.76 21.98
CA GLY A 159 -55.86 -0.12 20.86
C GLY A 159 -54.71 0.78 21.32
N LYS A 160 -54.87 1.52 22.43
CA LYS A 160 -53.80 2.40 22.97
C LYS A 160 -52.58 1.59 23.38
N ASP A 161 -52.78 0.49 24.09
CA ASP A 161 -51.70 -0.39 24.53
C ASP A 161 -51.02 -1.10 23.35
N ALA A 162 -51.79 -1.58 22.36
CA ALA A 162 -51.25 -2.17 21.14
C ALA A 162 -50.35 -1.20 20.38
N ILE A 163 -50.76 0.08 20.25
CA ILE A 163 -49.97 1.11 19.58
C ILE A 163 -48.70 1.43 20.37
N GLN A 164 -48.78 1.49 21.71
CA GLN A 164 -47.61 1.73 22.54
C GLN A 164 -46.57 0.60 22.37
N ARG A 165 -47.03 -0.66 22.36
CA ARG A 165 -46.17 -1.83 22.07
C ARG A 165 -45.56 -1.77 20.68
N ALA A 166 -46.33 -1.39 19.66
CA ALA A 166 -45.84 -1.22 18.30
C ALA A 166 -44.74 -0.14 18.23
N ARG A 167 -44.92 1.00 18.90
CA ARG A 167 -43.93 2.08 18.94
C ARG A 167 -42.63 1.67 19.63
N VAL A 168 -42.71 0.89 20.71
CA VAL A 168 -41.52 0.31 21.36
C VAL A 168 -40.83 -0.66 20.41
N ALA A 169 -41.57 -1.55 19.73
CA ALA A 169 -41.01 -2.49 18.77
C ALA A 169 -40.29 -1.79 17.60
N VAL A 170 -40.84 -0.68 17.06
CA VAL A 170 -40.16 0.10 16.00
C VAL A 170 -38.82 0.66 16.49
N LYS A 171 -38.76 1.18 17.73
CA LYS A 171 -37.50 1.66 18.31
C LYS A 171 -36.50 0.53 18.52
N ASP A 172 -36.94 -0.61 19.01
CA ASP A 172 -36.07 -1.77 19.22
C ASP A 172 -35.51 -2.29 17.89
N ILE A 173 -36.33 -2.33 16.83
CA ILE A 173 -35.90 -2.68 15.47
C ILE A 173 -34.87 -1.68 14.97
N GLN A 174 -35.11 -0.38 15.14
CA GLN A 174 -34.17 0.67 14.74
C GLN A 174 -32.80 0.47 15.41
N VAL A 175 -32.77 0.28 16.73
CA VAL A 175 -31.53 0.07 17.49
C VAL A 175 -30.81 -1.19 17.02
N ARG A 176 -31.52 -2.33 16.87
CA ARG A 176 -30.92 -3.59 16.41
C ARG A 176 -30.38 -3.48 14.98
N ALA A 177 -31.09 -2.78 14.09
CA ALA A 177 -30.66 -2.60 12.71
C ALA A 177 -29.40 -1.74 12.62
N MET A 178 -29.34 -0.64 13.37
CA MET A 178 -28.16 0.22 13.46
C MET A 178 -26.96 -0.52 14.05
N GLN A 179 -27.16 -1.30 15.11
CA GLN A 179 -26.10 -2.10 15.72
C GLN A 179 -25.53 -3.13 14.74
N LYS A 180 -26.39 -3.88 14.03
CA LYS A 180 -25.94 -4.83 13.01
C LYS A 180 -25.20 -4.17 11.86
N LEU A 181 -25.62 -2.98 11.44
CA LEU A 181 -24.94 -2.22 10.40
C LEU A 181 -23.53 -1.84 10.85
N GLU A 182 -23.37 -1.43 12.10
CA GLU A 182 -22.05 -1.10 12.67
C GLU A 182 -21.17 -2.34 12.80
N GLU A 183 -21.70 -3.45 13.32
CA GLU A 183 -20.98 -4.74 13.38
C GLU A 183 -20.48 -5.16 11.98
N THR A 184 -21.33 -5.02 10.96
CA THR A 184 -20.95 -5.34 9.57
C THR A 184 -19.84 -4.40 9.05
N ARG A 185 -19.90 -3.10 9.37
CA ARG A 185 -18.85 -2.13 9.00
C ARG A 185 -17.53 -2.47 9.69
N GLU A 186 -17.56 -2.83 10.96
CA GLU A 186 -16.38 -3.25 11.72
C GLU A 186 -15.77 -4.54 11.13
N GLU A 187 -16.58 -5.55 10.82
CA GLU A 187 -16.14 -6.79 10.19
C GLU A 187 -15.48 -6.54 8.82
N MET A 188 -16.10 -5.72 7.98
CA MET A 188 -15.52 -5.32 6.69
C MET A 188 -14.19 -4.60 6.87
N ASN A 189 -14.12 -3.64 7.79
CA ASN A 189 -12.88 -2.90 8.05
C ASN A 189 -11.77 -3.81 8.60
N GLN A 190 -12.12 -4.76 9.47
CA GLN A 190 -11.16 -5.76 9.95
C GLN A 190 -10.65 -6.67 8.82
N ALA A 191 -11.54 -7.10 7.92
CA ALA A 191 -11.16 -7.88 6.74
C ALA A 191 -10.26 -7.08 5.79
N ASP A 192 -10.56 -5.81 5.55
CA ASP A 192 -9.74 -4.90 4.75
C ASP A 192 -8.36 -4.67 5.39
N MET A 193 -8.31 -4.51 6.70
CA MET A 193 -7.04 -4.37 7.42
C MET A 193 -6.21 -5.67 7.39
N ALA A 194 -6.85 -6.82 7.54
CA ALA A 194 -6.18 -8.12 7.44
C ALA A 194 -5.62 -8.36 6.03
N THR A 195 -6.40 -8.07 4.98
CA THR A 195 -5.95 -8.18 3.59
C THR A 195 -4.80 -7.21 3.28
N ARG A 196 -4.82 -6.00 3.84
CA ARG A 196 -3.71 -5.04 3.70
C ARG A 196 -2.44 -5.46 4.43
N GLN A 197 -2.56 -6.04 5.63
CA GLN A 197 -1.40 -6.47 6.43
C GLN A 197 -0.70 -7.69 5.83
N ASP A 198 -1.45 -8.63 5.26
CA ASP A 198 -0.91 -9.87 4.72
C ASP A 198 -0.80 -9.93 3.20
N ASN A 199 -0.89 -8.79 2.51
CA ASN A 199 -0.69 -8.76 1.07
C ASN A 199 0.78 -9.09 0.72
N PRO A 200 1.07 -10.26 0.11
CA PRO A 200 2.44 -10.69 -0.19
C PRO A 200 3.11 -9.78 -1.23
N ALA A 201 2.34 -9.19 -2.15
CA ALA A 201 2.87 -8.24 -3.12
C ALA A 201 3.35 -6.97 -2.45
N ASN A 202 2.60 -6.47 -1.45
CA ASN A 202 3.01 -5.30 -0.66
C ASN A 202 4.26 -5.61 0.16
N LYS A 203 4.33 -6.80 0.79
CA LYS A 203 5.54 -7.23 1.52
C LYS A 203 6.77 -7.30 0.60
N LYS A 204 6.62 -7.79 -0.63
CA LYS A 204 7.68 -7.81 -1.64
C LYS A 204 8.12 -6.39 -2.02
N LEU A 205 7.18 -5.50 -2.34
CA LEU A 205 7.43 -4.09 -2.63
C LEU A 205 8.20 -3.39 -1.51
N TRP A 206 7.81 -3.59 -0.24
CA TRP A 206 8.56 -3.05 0.90
C TRP A 206 9.97 -3.63 1.03
N GLY A 207 10.15 -4.92 0.69
CA GLY A 207 11.48 -5.54 0.58
C GLY A 207 12.34 -4.86 -0.49
N ASP A 208 11.78 -4.65 -1.68
CA ASP A 208 12.47 -4.00 -2.80
C ASP A 208 12.85 -2.54 -2.44
N VAL A 209 11.96 -1.80 -1.77
CA VAL A 209 12.24 -0.44 -1.27
C VAL A 209 13.37 -0.45 -0.23
N ALA A 210 13.35 -1.39 0.71
CA ALA A 210 14.43 -1.52 1.70
C ALA A 210 15.77 -1.85 1.04
N GLN A 211 15.77 -2.72 0.03
CA GLN A 211 16.95 -3.06 -0.76
C GLN A 211 17.49 -1.85 -1.53
N MET A 212 16.63 -1.09 -2.21
CA MET A 212 17.03 0.15 -2.89
C MET A 212 17.61 1.18 -1.93
N MET A 213 17.03 1.33 -0.73
CA MET A 213 17.57 2.24 0.30
C MET A 213 18.95 1.80 0.80
N ALA A 214 19.17 0.49 0.96
CA ALA A 214 20.49 -0.06 1.30
C ALA A 214 21.52 0.24 0.20
N GLN A 215 21.15 0.03 -1.07
CA GLN A 215 22.01 0.35 -2.22
C GLN A 215 22.33 1.85 -2.29
N ILE A 216 21.36 2.74 -2.08
CA ILE A 216 21.58 4.18 -2.01
C ILE A 216 22.55 4.54 -0.89
N SER A 217 22.42 3.93 0.29
CA SER A 217 23.34 4.16 1.39
C SER A 217 24.76 3.68 1.07
N GLN A 218 24.91 2.56 0.36
CA GLN A 218 26.19 2.05 -0.09
C GLN A 218 26.83 3.01 -1.11
N LEU A 219 26.09 3.44 -2.14
CA LEU A 219 26.57 4.38 -3.16
C LEU A 219 27.01 5.71 -2.54
N LYS A 220 26.29 6.22 -1.52
CA LYS A 220 26.71 7.42 -0.78
C LYS A 220 28.01 7.22 0.00
N ALA A 221 28.25 6.02 0.54
CA ALA A 221 29.51 5.71 1.20
C ALA A 221 30.66 5.62 0.19
N GLU A 222 30.42 5.03 -0.97
CA GLU A 222 31.39 4.97 -2.07
C GLU A 222 31.72 6.37 -2.60
N GLU A 223 30.72 7.23 -2.83
CA GLU A 223 30.91 8.64 -3.21
C GLU A 223 31.79 9.39 -2.20
N LYS A 224 31.56 9.18 -0.90
CA LYS A 224 32.40 9.75 0.16
C LYS A 224 33.84 9.21 0.14
N ASN A 225 34.04 7.96 -0.28
CA ASN A 225 35.38 7.39 -0.42
C ASN A 225 36.10 7.94 -1.66
N TRP A 226 35.39 8.06 -2.79
CA TRP A 226 35.93 8.66 -4.02
C TRP A 226 36.32 10.12 -3.83
N THR A 227 35.49 10.91 -3.16
CA THR A 227 35.80 12.32 -2.85
C THR A 227 37.03 12.46 -1.96
N LYS A 228 37.22 11.56 -0.98
CA LYS A 228 38.44 11.53 -0.17
C LYS A 228 39.69 11.15 -0.99
N ALA A 229 39.60 10.11 -1.82
CA ALA A 229 40.70 9.67 -2.66
C ALA A 229 41.11 10.76 -3.67
N LEU A 230 40.13 11.47 -4.24
CA LEU A 230 40.37 12.59 -5.15
C LEU A 230 41.06 13.76 -4.44
N ALA A 231 40.63 14.10 -3.21
CA ALA A 231 41.31 15.11 -2.40
C ALA A 231 42.75 14.71 -2.03
N GLU A 232 42.99 13.43 -1.73
CA GLU A 232 44.34 12.90 -1.44
C GLU A 232 45.25 12.95 -2.68
N LEU A 233 44.73 12.60 -3.85
CA LEU A 233 45.45 12.75 -5.12
C LEU A 233 45.78 14.20 -5.42
N GLU A 234 44.82 15.12 -5.28
CA GLU A 234 45.04 16.56 -5.49
C GLU A 234 46.11 17.11 -4.53
N GLN A 235 46.15 16.63 -3.28
CA GLN A 235 47.20 16.98 -2.33
C GLN A 235 48.58 16.45 -2.76
N ARG A 236 48.66 15.20 -3.24
CA ARG A 236 49.92 14.64 -3.79
C ARG A 236 50.39 15.40 -5.03
N GLU A 237 49.49 15.73 -5.96
CA GLU A 237 49.82 16.51 -7.16
C GLU A 237 50.31 17.92 -6.82
N LYS A 238 49.69 18.59 -5.83
CA LYS A 238 50.16 19.88 -5.31
C LYS A 238 51.54 19.77 -4.66
N ALA A 239 51.81 18.71 -3.90
CA ALA A 239 53.11 18.47 -3.30
C ALA A 239 54.21 18.22 -4.35
N LEU A 240 53.90 17.48 -5.42
CA LEU A 240 54.78 17.25 -6.57
C LEU A 240 55.07 18.55 -7.34
N THR A 241 54.03 19.33 -7.65
CA THR A 241 54.16 20.59 -8.41
C THR A 241 54.82 21.71 -7.63
N SER A 242 54.66 21.77 -6.31
CA SER A 242 55.33 22.77 -5.46
C SER A 242 56.83 22.48 -5.24
N GLY A 243 57.34 21.35 -5.73
CA GLY A 243 58.74 20.93 -5.53
C GLY A 243 59.05 20.57 -4.08
N MET A 244 58.04 20.43 -3.21
CA MET A 244 58.19 19.99 -1.82
C MET A 244 58.24 18.46 -1.67
N VAL A 245 58.54 17.71 -2.74
CA VAL A 245 59.03 16.34 -2.58
C VAL A 245 60.49 16.40 -2.14
N ALA A 246 60.66 16.77 -0.87
CA ALA A 246 61.89 16.53 -0.15
C ALA A 246 62.09 15.02 -0.06
N ALA A 247 62.99 14.50 -0.89
CA ALA A 247 64.04 13.50 -0.60
C ALA A 247 63.75 12.21 0.21
N ASP A 248 62.56 11.97 0.76
CA ASP A 248 62.32 10.88 1.72
C ASP A 248 61.75 9.61 1.05
N GLU A 249 61.23 9.71 -0.18
CA GLU A 249 60.79 8.53 -0.96
C GLU A 249 61.90 7.97 -1.87
N MET A 250 62.96 8.74 -2.15
CA MET A 250 64.20 8.22 -2.77
C MET A 250 65.17 7.57 -1.77
N ALA A 251 64.97 7.74 -0.46
CA ALA A 251 65.82 7.14 0.58
C ALA A 251 65.41 5.70 0.96
N LEU A 252 64.31 5.18 0.39
CA LEU A 252 63.83 3.81 0.59
C LEU A 252 64.00 2.91 -0.65
N MET A 253 64.65 3.40 -1.72
CA MET A 253 65.20 2.51 -2.73
C MET A 253 66.59 2.04 -2.24
N PRO A 254 66.79 0.75 -1.95
CA PRO A 254 68.12 0.23 -1.67
C PRO A 254 68.95 0.30 -2.96
N ASP A 255 69.96 1.17 -2.95
CA ASP A 255 71.00 1.22 -3.98
C ASP A 255 71.97 0.04 -3.79
N THR A 256 72.52 -0.43 -4.92
CA THR A 256 73.44 -1.57 -5.14
C THR A 256 72.84 -2.99 -5.11
N VAL A 257 72.61 -3.59 -6.29
CA VAL A 257 73.55 -4.55 -6.93
C VAL A 257 73.34 -4.56 -8.46
N GLU A 258 74.45 -4.32 -9.17
CA GLU A 258 74.84 -4.71 -10.54
C GLU A 258 73.80 -4.84 -11.67
N ALA A 259 74.12 -4.16 -12.77
CA ALA A 259 73.57 -4.41 -14.09
C ALA A 259 73.74 -5.87 -14.54
N PRO A 260 72.72 -6.43 -15.20
CA PRO A 260 72.95 -7.15 -16.43
C PRO A 260 72.26 -6.42 -17.58
N ALA A 261 72.98 -6.31 -18.69
CA ALA A 261 72.41 -5.95 -19.97
C ALA A 261 71.28 -6.94 -20.32
N ILE A 262 70.02 -6.49 -20.27
CA ILE A 262 68.89 -7.21 -20.87
C ILE A 262 68.47 -6.46 -22.11
N VAL A 263 69.16 -6.83 -23.20
CA VAL A 263 68.64 -6.78 -24.55
C VAL A 263 67.29 -7.49 -24.57
N GLY A 264 66.33 -6.91 -25.28
CA GLY A 264 64.91 -7.23 -25.22
C GLY A 264 64.58 -8.72 -25.26
N THR A 265 63.74 -9.12 -24.32
CA THR A 265 62.74 -10.16 -24.52
C THR A 265 61.53 -9.71 -23.71
N VAL A 266 60.46 -9.31 -24.42
CA VAL A 266 59.11 -9.34 -23.86
C VAL A 266 58.91 -10.77 -23.41
N THR A 267 59.09 -11.03 -22.12
CA THR A 267 59.03 -12.38 -21.57
C THR A 267 57.65 -12.96 -21.87
N ASP A 268 57.65 -14.15 -22.45
CA ASP A 268 56.50 -15.00 -22.78
C ASP A 268 55.60 -15.35 -21.56
N GLU A 269 55.83 -14.74 -20.39
CA GLU A 269 55.06 -14.92 -19.15
C GLU A 269 53.98 -13.84 -18.91
N ILE A 270 54.11 -12.64 -19.48
CA ILE A 270 53.10 -11.58 -19.32
C ILE A 270 51.91 -11.82 -20.28
N VAL A 271 52.18 -12.38 -21.45
CA VAL A 271 51.18 -12.74 -22.46
C VAL A 271 50.14 -13.77 -21.97
N PRO A 272 50.51 -14.89 -21.31
CA PRO A 272 49.53 -15.86 -20.81
C PRO A 272 48.67 -15.30 -19.66
N LEU A 273 49.23 -14.46 -18.78
CA LEU A 273 48.48 -13.89 -17.65
C LEU A 273 47.39 -12.89 -18.09
N VAL A 274 47.66 -12.13 -19.17
CA VAL A 274 46.66 -11.26 -19.80
C VAL A 274 45.65 -12.09 -20.59
N GLY A 275 46.11 -13.15 -21.26
CA GLY A 275 45.25 -14.12 -21.95
C GLY A 275 44.21 -14.76 -21.03
N GLU A 276 44.61 -15.25 -19.86
CA GLU A 276 43.69 -15.86 -18.88
C GLU A 276 42.64 -14.87 -18.35
N LYS A 277 43.04 -13.61 -18.10
CA LYS A 277 42.10 -12.57 -17.64
C LYS A 277 41.10 -12.18 -18.73
N ILE A 278 41.55 -12.06 -19.98
CA ILE A 278 40.67 -11.78 -21.12
C ILE A 278 39.73 -12.96 -21.33
N GLN A 279 40.24 -14.19 -21.30
CA GLN A 279 39.43 -15.39 -21.47
C GLN A 279 38.36 -15.51 -20.39
N LYS A 280 38.71 -15.29 -19.12
CA LYS A 280 37.75 -15.26 -18.02
C LYS A 280 36.71 -14.14 -18.18
N SER A 281 37.12 -12.95 -18.61
CA SER A 281 36.19 -11.86 -18.89
C SER A 281 35.24 -12.19 -20.05
N VAL A 282 35.71 -12.89 -21.08
CA VAL A 282 34.88 -13.33 -22.22
C VAL A 282 33.90 -14.40 -21.76
N GLU A 283 34.33 -15.35 -20.92
CA GLU A 283 33.45 -16.36 -20.31
C GLU A 283 32.37 -15.72 -19.43
N ASP A 284 32.73 -14.74 -18.59
CA ASP A 284 31.79 -14.00 -17.75
C ASP A 284 30.77 -13.21 -18.59
N ILE A 285 31.22 -12.55 -19.67
CA ILE A 285 30.34 -11.83 -20.60
C ILE A 285 29.40 -12.80 -21.32
N THR A 286 29.90 -13.95 -21.75
CA THR A 286 29.09 -14.97 -22.45
C THR A 286 28.02 -15.52 -21.51
N LEU A 287 28.39 -15.83 -20.27
CA LEU A 287 27.46 -16.34 -19.27
C LEU A 287 26.42 -15.28 -18.87
N ALA A 288 26.81 -14.00 -18.82
CA ALA A 288 25.87 -12.89 -18.63
C ALA A 288 24.91 -12.75 -19.82
N ALA A 289 25.40 -12.89 -21.06
CA ALA A 289 24.58 -12.85 -22.27
C ALA A 289 23.56 -14.00 -22.30
N ASP A 290 23.96 -15.21 -21.93
CA ASP A 290 23.07 -16.38 -21.83
C ASP A 290 21.97 -16.18 -20.77
N ARG A 291 22.33 -15.62 -19.61
CA ARG A 291 21.34 -15.26 -18.57
C ARG A 291 20.34 -14.23 -19.09
N ILE A 292 20.81 -13.20 -19.79
CA ILE A 292 19.94 -12.19 -20.40
C ILE A 292 19.01 -12.84 -21.42
N ALA A 293 19.54 -13.70 -22.30
CA ALA A 293 18.74 -14.42 -23.28
C ALA A 293 17.66 -15.30 -22.63
N GLN A 294 17.98 -15.98 -21.53
CA GLN A 294 17.01 -16.78 -20.78
C GLN A 294 15.89 -15.92 -20.16
N VAL A 295 16.24 -14.77 -19.57
CA VAL A 295 15.26 -13.82 -19.02
C VAL A 295 14.35 -13.28 -20.12
N LEU A 296 14.92 -12.92 -21.28
CA LEU A 296 14.14 -12.42 -22.42
C LEU A 296 13.17 -13.46 -22.96
N ARG A 297 13.54 -14.75 -22.98
CA ARG A 297 12.60 -15.83 -23.34
C ARG A 297 11.43 -15.92 -22.36
N GLY A 298 11.70 -15.86 -21.06
CA GLY A 298 10.63 -15.86 -20.04
C GLY A 298 9.72 -14.63 -20.11
N VAL A 299 10.28 -13.46 -20.45
CA VAL A 299 9.46 -12.26 -20.70
C VAL A 299 8.59 -12.44 -21.93
N ASN A 300 9.10 -13.06 -23.00
CA ASN A 300 8.31 -13.33 -24.20
C ASN A 300 7.14 -14.30 -23.92
N GLU A 301 7.38 -15.37 -23.17
CA GLU A 301 6.32 -16.29 -22.71
C GLU A 301 5.23 -15.56 -21.91
N LEU A 302 5.62 -14.67 -20.98
CA LEU A 302 4.66 -13.85 -20.22
C LEU A 302 3.84 -12.88 -21.08
N VAL A 303 4.45 -12.35 -22.14
CA VAL A 303 3.75 -11.49 -23.10
C VAL A 303 2.73 -12.30 -23.89
N GLU A 304 3.10 -13.49 -24.37
CA GLU A 304 2.21 -14.41 -25.07
C GLU A 304 1.04 -14.85 -24.18
N ASP A 305 1.30 -15.19 -22.90
CA ASP A 305 0.26 -15.50 -21.92
C ASP A 305 -0.69 -14.32 -21.69
N SER A 306 -0.15 -13.10 -21.59
CA SER A 306 -0.93 -11.87 -21.43
C SER A 306 -1.83 -11.60 -22.64
N GLU A 307 -1.32 -11.82 -23.85
CA GLU A 307 -2.11 -11.72 -25.08
C GLU A 307 -3.17 -12.82 -25.16
N GLY A 308 -2.85 -14.04 -24.74
CA GLY A 308 -3.80 -15.15 -24.63
C GLY A 308 -4.95 -14.83 -23.68
N VAL A 309 -4.67 -14.25 -22.51
CA VAL A 309 -5.69 -13.80 -21.56
C VAL A 309 -6.55 -12.68 -22.14
N LYS A 310 -5.94 -11.68 -22.81
CA LYS A 310 -6.69 -10.60 -23.47
C LYS A 310 -7.62 -11.15 -24.55
N LYS A 311 -7.13 -12.09 -25.36
CA LYS A 311 -7.93 -12.74 -26.40
C LYS A 311 -9.08 -13.55 -25.80
N ASN A 312 -8.82 -14.35 -24.77
CA ASN A 312 -9.86 -15.12 -24.07
C ASN A 312 -10.91 -14.20 -23.42
N LEU A 313 -10.51 -13.10 -22.79
CA LEU A 313 -11.44 -12.12 -22.23
C LEU A 313 -12.28 -11.46 -23.32
N TYR A 314 -11.68 -11.14 -24.47
CA TYR A 314 -12.40 -10.60 -25.62
C TYR A 314 -13.40 -11.63 -26.18
N GLU A 315 -12.99 -12.89 -26.35
CA GLU A 315 -13.86 -13.96 -26.83
C GLU A 315 -15.01 -14.24 -25.87
N MET A 316 -14.75 -14.32 -24.55
CA MET A 316 -15.81 -14.42 -23.53
C MET A 316 -16.76 -13.22 -23.59
N TYR A 317 -16.23 -12.00 -23.73
CA TYR A 317 -17.04 -10.80 -23.83
C TYR A 317 -17.94 -10.77 -25.08
N VAL A 318 -17.43 -11.26 -26.21
CA VAL A 318 -18.19 -11.39 -27.47
C VAL A 318 -19.23 -12.52 -27.37
N GLN A 319 -18.87 -13.68 -26.81
CA GLN A 319 -19.76 -14.84 -26.67
C GLN A 319 -20.91 -14.61 -25.67
N ASP A 320 -20.64 -13.93 -24.54
CA ASP A 320 -21.65 -13.62 -23.52
C ASP A 320 -22.73 -12.64 -24.01
N GLY A 321 -22.64 -12.14 -25.25
CA GLY A 321 -23.61 -11.21 -25.82
C GLY A 321 -23.65 -9.86 -25.10
N ARG A 322 -22.73 -9.60 -24.17
CA ARG A 322 -22.52 -8.31 -23.50
C ARG A 322 -21.81 -7.32 -24.40
N MET A 323 -21.99 -7.40 -25.72
CA MET A 323 -21.80 -6.22 -26.55
C MET A 323 -22.64 -5.11 -25.92
N PHE A 324 -22.10 -3.89 -25.88
CA PHE A 324 -22.73 -2.66 -25.43
C PHE A 324 -24.00 -2.31 -26.27
N LYS A 325 -24.97 -3.22 -26.40
CA LYS A 325 -26.28 -2.99 -27.00
C LYS A 325 -27.01 -1.99 -26.12
N GLY A 326 -27.04 -0.73 -26.56
CA GLY A 326 -27.72 0.37 -25.88
C GLY A 326 -26.81 1.47 -25.33
N TYR A 327 -25.49 1.36 -25.42
CA TYR A 327 -24.61 2.50 -25.13
C TYR A 327 -24.50 3.38 -26.37
N VAL A 328 -25.06 4.59 -26.28
CA VAL A 328 -25.15 5.60 -27.36
C VAL A 328 -23.78 6.09 -27.87
N GLY A 329 -22.67 5.60 -27.31
CA GLY A 329 -21.30 6.02 -27.63
C GLY A 329 -20.38 4.94 -28.19
N VAL A 330 -20.86 3.73 -28.50
CA VAL A 330 -20.00 2.63 -28.98
C VAL A 330 -19.37 2.95 -30.34
N ASP A 331 -20.11 3.64 -31.20
CA ASP A 331 -19.62 4.04 -32.53
C ASP A 331 -18.67 5.26 -32.49
N ASN A 332 -18.48 5.86 -31.31
CA ASN A 332 -17.60 7.00 -31.12
C ASN A 332 -16.56 6.70 -30.03
N PRO A 333 -15.31 6.32 -30.39
CA PRO A 333 -14.31 5.88 -29.42
C PRO A 333 -13.97 6.95 -28.37
N LYS A 334 -14.16 8.24 -28.67
CA LYS A 334 -14.02 9.35 -27.71
C LYS A 334 -15.11 9.34 -26.62
N GLY A 335 -16.32 8.88 -26.95
CA GLY A 335 -17.43 8.75 -26.00
C GLY A 335 -17.19 7.65 -24.97
N LEU A 336 -16.56 6.55 -25.39
CA LEU A 336 -16.23 5.43 -24.52
C LEU A 336 -15.17 5.82 -23.48
N ILE A 337 -14.12 6.53 -23.90
CA ILE A 337 -13.04 7.01 -23.03
C ILE A 337 -13.58 8.03 -22.00
N ASN A 338 -14.42 8.97 -22.43
CA ASN A 338 -15.01 9.97 -21.54
C ASN A 338 -16.04 9.40 -20.55
N GLY A 339 -16.66 8.25 -20.88
CA GLY A 339 -17.57 7.54 -19.98
C GLY A 339 -16.86 6.71 -18.90
N LEU A 340 -15.63 6.27 -19.18
CA LEU A 340 -14.79 5.53 -18.23
C LEU A 340 -13.97 6.45 -17.30
N LEU A 341 -13.70 7.69 -17.73
CA LEU A 341 -12.92 8.68 -16.97
C LEU A 341 -13.77 9.61 -16.08
N LYS A 342 -15.07 9.34 -15.90
CA LYS A 342 -15.94 10.04 -14.95
C LYS A 342 -16.34 9.14 -13.79
#